data_AF-A0A8J4RJ96-F1
#
_entry.id   AF-A0A8J4RJ96-F1
#
_cell.length_a   1.000
_cell.length_b   1.000
_cell.length_c   1.000
_cell.angle_alpha   90.00
_cell.angle_beta   90.00
_cell.angle_gamma   90.00
#
_symmetry.space_group_name_H-M   'P 1'
#
loop_
_entity.id
_entity.type
_entity.pdbx_description
1 polymer ?
#
loop_
_entity_poly.entity_id
_entity_poly.type
_entity_poly.pdbx_seq_one_letter_code
_entity_poly.pdbx_strand_id
1 'polypeptide(L)'
;MYFSTGSSKNTTSTEAKEESEKPIFQFESSKEIQVEHDSRATATLETETNFSRDARALRERSLKQAEEALKGKGKSSGDEQLYRGINGYTDYKAGFRREQTVASEKAGGSHGPLRASAHIRVSARFDYQPDICKKSSFGIR
;
A
#
# COMPACT_ATOMS: atom_id res chain seq x y z
N MET A 1 8.80 10.84 -31.18
CA MET A 1 8.54 10.08 -32.42
C MET A 1 7.03 9.97 -32.57
N TYR A 2 6.43 10.56 -33.60
CA TYR A 2 5.00 10.44 -33.91
C TYR A 2 4.83 9.33 -34.94
N PHE A 3 4.00 8.31 -34.64
CA PHE A 3 3.62 7.29 -35.60
C PHE A 3 2.18 7.55 -36.08
N SER A 4 1.99 7.63 -37.41
CA SER A 4 0.68 7.78 -38.04
C SER A 4 -0.02 6.41 -38.15
N THR A 5 -1.25 6.32 -37.67
CA THR A 5 -2.07 5.12 -37.78
C THR A 5 -2.86 5.16 -39.09
N GLY A 6 -2.39 4.42 -40.10
CA GLY A 6 -3.15 4.18 -41.32
C GLY A 6 -4.34 3.25 -41.06
N SER A 7 -5.52 3.60 -41.58
CA SER A 7 -6.73 2.79 -41.50
C SER A 7 -6.57 1.49 -42.31
N SER A 8 -6.53 0.34 -41.62
CA SER A 8 -6.49 -0.98 -42.25
C SER A 8 -7.88 -1.36 -42.77
N LYS A 9 -8.09 -1.25 -44.09
CA LYS A 9 -9.26 -1.80 -44.77
C LYS A 9 -9.05 -3.29 -45.03
N ASN A 10 -9.71 -4.17 -44.26
CA ASN A 10 -9.82 -5.58 -44.62
C ASN A 10 -11.10 -5.81 -45.42
N THR A 11 -10.95 -6.06 -46.72
CA THR A 11 -11.94 -6.73 -47.56
C THR A 11 -11.41 -8.11 -47.91
N THR A 12 -12.08 -9.16 -47.45
CA THR A 12 -12.02 -10.49 -48.07
C THR A 12 -13.26 -11.26 -47.68
N SER A 13 -14.24 -11.23 -48.58
CA SER A 13 -15.31 -12.22 -48.68
C SER A 13 -14.79 -13.41 -49.48
N THR A 14 -14.84 -14.63 -48.95
CA THR A 14 -15.61 -15.76 -49.52
C THR A 14 -15.36 -17.08 -48.77
N GLU A 15 -16.50 -17.73 -48.52
CA GLU A 15 -16.76 -19.17 -48.47
C GLU A 15 -16.40 -20.02 -47.24
N ALA A 16 -17.51 -20.49 -46.65
CA ALA A 16 -17.71 -21.52 -45.66
C ALA A 16 -16.74 -22.71 -45.73
N LYS A 17 -15.99 -22.91 -44.64
CA LYS A 17 -15.63 -24.24 -44.12
C LYS A 17 -15.61 -24.24 -42.60
N GLU A 18 -16.38 -25.20 -42.08
CA GLU A 18 -16.23 -25.86 -40.77
C GLU A 18 -16.54 -25.04 -39.51
N GLU A 19 -17.73 -25.33 -38.95
CA GLU A 19 -18.02 -25.22 -37.52
C GLU A 19 -17.01 -26.06 -36.71
N SER A 20 -15.78 -25.56 -36.58
CA SER A 20 -14.81 -26.07 -35.62
C SER A 20 -14.88 -25.19 -34.37
N GLU A 21 -15.54 -25.76 -33.35
CA GLU A 21 -15.37 -25.46 -31.93
C GLU A 21 -15.20 -23.97 -31.58
N LYS A 22 -16.33 -23.26 -31.43
CA LYS A 22 -16.31 -21.96 -30.74
C LYS A 22 -15.70 -22.19 -29.34
N PRO A 23 -14.58 -21.54 -28.99
CA PRO A 23 -14.03 -21.68 -27.65
C PRO A 23 -15.07 -21.18 -26.65
N ILE A 24 -15.30 -21.96 -25.59
CA ILE A 24 -16.31 -21.68 -24.55
C ILE A 24 -16.10 -20.28 -23.92
N PHE A 25 -14.87 -19.77 -23.94
CA PHE A 25 -14.54 -18.38 -23.62
C PHE A 25 -13.57 -17.80 -24.64
N GLN A 26 -13.94 -16.65 -25.21
CA GLN A 26 -13.09 -15.84 -26.09
C GLN A 26 -12.88 -14.46 -25.46
N PHE A 27 -11.63 -14.08 -25.24
CA PHE A 27 -11.27 -12.74 -24.79
C PHE A 27 -10.77 -11.93 -25.98
N GLU A 28 -11.55 -10.95 -26.42
CA GLU A 28 -11.10 -10.02 -27.46
C GLU A 28 -10.11 -9.01 -26.89
N SER A 29 -9.01 -8.77 -27.62
CA SER A 29 -8.07 -7.70 -27.28
C SER A 29 -8.72 -6.33 -27.43
N SER A 30 -8.31 -5.34 -26.63
CA SER A 30 -8.83 -3.96 -26.74
C SER A 30 -8.48 -3.24 -28.05
N LYS A 31 -7.60 -3.79 -28.92
CA LYS A 31 -7.16 -3.22 -30.22
C LYS A 31 -6.61 -1.78 -30.14
N GLU A 32 -6.39 -1.27 -28.93
CA GLU A 32 -5.88 0.07 -28.65
C GLU A 32 -4.37 0.05 -28.42
N ILE A 33 -3.68 1.11 -28.85
CA ILE A 33 -2.26 1.30 -28.60
C ILE A 33 -2.09 1.74 -27.14
N GLN A 34 -1.62 0.82 -26.30
CA GLN A 34 -1.28 1.13 -24.91
C GLN A 34 0.02 1.94 -24.88
N VAL A 35 -0.09 3.25 -24.71
CA VAL A 35 1.07 4.14 -24.54
C VAL A 35 1.36 4.25 -23.05
N GLU A 36 2.40 3.56 -22.56
CA GLU A 36 2.91 3.82 -21.21
C GLU A 36 3.63 5.18 -21.20
N HIS A 37 3.16 6.11 -20.35
CA HIS A 37 3.67 7.48 -20.31
C HIS A 37 4.97 7.66 -19.49
N ASP A 38 5.29 6.74 -18.58
CA ASP A 38 6.37 6.95 -17.59
C ASP A 38 7.22 5.69 -17.31
N SER A 39 7.02 4.58 -18.04
CA SER A 39 7.78 3.32 -17.87
C SER A 39 7.99 2.90 -16.41
N ARG A 40 6.98 3.17 -15.55
CA ARG A 40 6.99 2.90 -14.09
C ARG A 40 8.07 3.64 -13.29
N ALA A 41 8.55 4.80 -13.73
CA ALA A 41 9.52 5.61 -12.99
C ALA A 41 8.93 6.16 -11.68
N THR A 42 7.64 6.52 -11.66
CA THR A 42 6.90 7.00 -10.47
C THR A 42 6.16 5.90 -9.71
N ALA A 43 6.49 4.63 -9.94
CA ALA A 43 5.80 3.52 -9.30
C ALA A 43 5.97 3.52 -7.78
N THR A 44 4.84 3.43 -7.07
CA THR A 44 4.80 3.31 -5.61
C THR A 44 4.84 1.86 -5.16
N LEU A 45 5.43 1.61 -3.98
CA LEU A 45 5.42 0.30 -3.35
C LEU A 45 4.06 0.03 -2.67
N GLU A 46 3.28 -0.89 -3.23
CA GLU A 46 1.90 -1.22 -2.81
C GLU A 46 1.82 -2.41 -1.83
N THR A 47 2.96 -2.95 -1.39
CA THR A 47 2.98 -4.10 -0.46
C THR A 47 2.58 -3.71 0.97
N GLU A 48 2.67 -2.44 1.31
CA GLU A 48 2.37 -1.89 2.62
C GLU A 48 0.93 -1.39 2.72
N THR A 49 0.46 -1.14 3.95
CA THR A 49 -0.84 -0.48 4.16
C THR A 49 -0.85 0.92 3.53
N ASN A 50 -1.96 1.27 2.87
CA ASN A 50 -2.19 2.58 2.28
C ASN A 50 -1.88 3.74 3.25
N PHE A 51 -1.30 4.84 2.74
CA PHE A 51 -0.91 6.02 3.53
C PHE A 51 -2.04 6.65 4.35
N SER A 52 -3.30 6.43 3.98
CA SER A 52 -4.46 6.98 4.69
C SER A 52 -4.93 6.11 5.86
N ARG A 53 -4.47 4.86 5.95
CA ARG A 53 -4.93 3.86 6.93
C ARG A 53 -3.79 3.23 7.72
N ASP A 54 -2.55 3.65 7.46
CA ASP A 54 -1.40 3.14 8.17
C ASP A 54 -1.35 3.60 9.63
N ALA A 55 -0.54 2.90 10.44
CA ALA A 55 -0.46 3.17 11.87
C ALA A 55 0.02 4.61 12.18
N ARG A 56 0.87 5.20 11.31
CA ARG A 56 1.28 6.60 11.43
C ARG A 56 0.11 7.56 11.19
N ALA A 57 -0.69 7.40 10.13
CA ALA A 57 -1.83 8.28 9.87
C ALA A 57 -2.91 8.15 10.94
N LEU A 58 -3.14 6.95 11.46
CA LEU A 58 -4.06 6.74 12.60
C LEU A 58 -3.59 7.49 13.85
N ARG A 59 -2.28 7.46 14.13
CA ARG A 59 -1.68 8.21 15.23
C ARG A 59 -1.81 9.71 15.02
N GLU A 60 -1.49 10.22 13.84
CA GLU A 60 -1.64 11.65 13.50
C GLU A 60 -3.09 12.11 13.68
N ARG A 61 -4.08 11.32 13.25
CA ARG A 61 -5.50 11.60 13.49
C ARG A 61 -5.85 11.64 14.97
N SER A 62 -5.37 10.69 15.77
CA SER A 62 -5.62 10.67 17.22
C SER A 62 -5.00 11.87 17.93
N LEU A 63 -3.80 12.31 17.51
CA LEU A 63 -3.17 13.50 18.06
C LEU A 63 -3.94 14.77 17.69
N LYS A 64 -4.42 14.89 16.44
CA LYS A 64 -5.26 16.03 16.01
C LYS A 64 -6.56 16.10 16.81
N GLN A 65 -7.26 14.98 17.00
CA GLN A 65 -8.46 14.91 17.83
C GLN A 65 -8.18 15.31 19.27
N ALA A 66 -7.05 14.88 19.84
CA ALA A 66 -6.66 15.25 21.19
C ALA A 66 -6.31 16.74 21.30
N GLU A 67 -5.61 17.32 20.32
CA GLU A 67 -5.33 18.76 20.26
C GLU A 67 -6.62 19.60 20.15
N GLU A 68 -7.57 19.18 19.31
CA GLU A 68 -8.87 19.84 19.17
C GLU A 68 -9.66 19.81 20.48
N ALA A 69 -9.66 18.66 21.18
CA ALA A 69 -10.28 18.52 22.50
C ALA A 69 -9.62 19.40 23.57
N LEU A 70 -8.29 19.59 23.51
CA LEU A 70 -7.56 20.46 24.44
C LEU A 70 -7.76 21.96 24.15
N LYS A 71 -7.81 22.35 22.86
CA LYS A 71 -8.04 23.73 22.42
C LYS A 71 -9.49 24.16 22.67
N GLY A 72 -10.44 23.25 22.49
CA GLY A 72 -11.86 23.43 22.79
C GLY A 72 -12.19 23.41 24.28
N LYS A 73 -11.43 24.15 25.12
CA LYS A 73 -11.77 24.37 26.53
C LYS A 73 -13.14 25.05 26.64
N GLY A 74 -14.16 24.22 26.72
CA GLY A 74 -15.54 24.56 26.92
C GLY A 74 -16.29 23.27 26.82
N LYS A 75 -16.57 22.64 27.96
CA LYS A 75 -17.55 21.56 28.08
C LYS A 75 -18.86 22.04 27.44
N SER A 76 -19.08 21.82 26.14
CA SER A 76 -20.43 21.70 25.62
C SER A 76 -20.83 20.27 25.93
N SER A 77 -21.43 20.13 27.10
CA SER A 77 -22.05 18.96 27.73
C SER A 77 -23.17 18.37 26.87
N GLY A 78 -22.83 17.94 25.65
CA GLY A 78 -23.76 17.35 24.68
C GLY A 78 -23.21 16.09 24.00
N ASP A 79 -21.87 15.96 23.89
CA ASP A 79 -21.21 14.84 23.19
C ASP A 79 -20.60 13.78 24.13
N GLU A 80 -20.88 13.82 25.44
CA GLU A 80 -20.19 13.02 26.47
C GLU A 80 -20.30 11.48 26.30
N GLN A 81 -21.22 10.98 25.48
CA GLN A 81 -21.40 9.54 25.23
C GLN A 81 -21.20 9.12 23.77
N LEU A 82 -20.75 10.01 22.87
CA LEU A 82 -20.45 9.59 21.50
C LEU A 82 -19.09 8.88 21.45
N TYR A 83 -19.12 7.60 21.09
CA TYR A 83 -17.92 6.80 20.91
C TYR A 83 -17.10 7.30 19.70
N ARG A 84 -15.87 7.78 19.96
CA ARG A 84 -14.95 8.33 18.94
C ARG A 84 -13.90 7.32 18.46
N GLY A 85 -14.08 6.04 18.79
CA GLY A 85 -13.16 4.96 18.47
C GLY A 85 -12.27 4.54 19.63
N ILE A 86 -11.54 3.43 19.45
CA ILE A 86 -10.73 2.77 20.50
C ILE A 86 -9.65 3.72 21.05
N ASN A 87 -9.11 4.59 20.20
CA ASN A 87 -8.07 5.55 20.57
C ASN A 87 -8.62 6.95 20.87
N GLY A 88 -9.95 7.11 20.92
CA GLY A 88 -10.64 8.39 21.09
C GLY A 88 -10.89 8.81 22.54
N TYR A 89 -10.37 8.06 23.51
CA TYR A 89 -10.48 8.40 24.94
C TYR A 89 -9.67 9.66 25.26
N THR A 90 -10.05 10.35 26.35
CA THR A 90 -9.37 11.58 26.78
C THR A 90 -7.95 11.28 27.26
N ASP A 91 -6.96 11.65 26.46
CA ASP A 91 -5.55 11.57 26.84
C ASP A 91 -5.14 12.84 27.60
N TYR A 92 -5.04 12.75 28.92
CA TYR A 92 -4.58 13.84 29.79
C TYR A 92 -3.11 14.22 29.58
N LYS A 93 -2.31 13.36 28.92
CA LYS A 93 -0.92 13.63 28.55
C LYS A 93 -0.78 14.13 27.12
N ALA A 94 -1.89 14.33 26.38
CA ALA A 94 -1.85 14.74 24.98
C ALA A 94 -1.08 16.06 24.74
N GLY A 95 -1.08 16.99 25.70
CA GLY A 95 -0.33 18.24 25.58
C GLY A 95 1.20 18.07 25.49
N PHE A 96 1.72 16.90 25.89
CA PHE A 96 3.14 16.58 25.83
C PHE A 96 3.53 15.74 24.60
N ARG A 97 2.56 15.10 23.95
CA ARG A 97 2.77 14.22 22.79
C ARG A 97 2.54 15.00 21.50
N ARG A 98 3.58 15.17 20.69
CA ARG A 98 3.49 15.83 19.37
C ARG A 98 3.93 14.90 18.25
N GLU A 99 3.50 15.20 17.02
CA GLU A 99 3.85 14.43 15.82
C GLU A 99 5.38 14.25 15.64
N GLN A 100 6.18 15.27 15.95
CA GLN A 100 7.65 15.23 15.81
C GLN A 100 8.40 14.65 17.02
N THR A 101 7.72 14.41 18.15
CA THR A 101 8.38 13.89 19.36
C THR A 101 8.61 12.38 19.36
N VAL A 102 8.25 11.69 18.26
CA VAL A 102 8.41 10.23 18.11
C VAL A 102 9.84 9.77 18.39
N ALA A 103 10.87 10.56 18.06
CA ALA A 103 12.26 10.22 18.36
C ALA A 103 12.63 10.40 19.84
N SER A 104 11.99 11.35 20.54
CA SER A 104 12.24 11.65 21.96
C SER A 104 11.46 10.70 22.89
N GLU A 105 10.28 10.24 22.44
CA GLU A 105 9.44 9.26 23.12
C GLU A 105 9.97 7.80 22.94
N LYS A 106 11.05 7.60 22.14
CA LYS A 106 11.67 6.29 21.86
C LYS A 106 12.14 5.51 23.09
N ALA A 107 12.43 6.17 24.21
CA ALA A 107 12.72 5.46 25.46
C ALA A 107 11.53 4.62 25.95
N GLY A 108 10.30 4.93 25.52
CA GLY A 108 9.07 4.21 25.85
C GLY A 108 8.69 3.07 24.89
N GLY A 109 9.44 2.83 23.81
CA GLY A 109 9.36 1.61 22.98
C GLY A 109 8.03 1.29 22.26
N SER A 110 6.96 2.07 22.43
CA SER A 110 5.62 1.70 21.96
C SER A 110 5.15 2.51 20.75
N HIS A 111 6.03 2.73 19.78
CA HIS A 111 5.58 3.24 18.47
C HIS A 111 5.23 2.02 17.62
N GLY A 112 3.97 1.90 17.23
CA GLY A 112 3.49 0.84 16.34
C GLY A 112 4.19 0.81 14.98
N PRO A 113 3.69 0.02 14.02
CA PRO A 113 4.32 -0.15 12.72
C PRO A 113 4.73 1.18 12.06
N LEU A 114 5.99 1.27 11.63
CA LEU A 114 6.51 2.46 10.96
C LEU A 114 6.20 2.42 9.47
N ARG A 115 5.88 3.59 8.91
CA ARG A 115 5.67 3.77 7.47
C ARG A 115 6.99 3.55 6.72
N ALA A 116 7.02 2.56 5.83
CA ALA A 116 8.14 2.35 4.91
C ALA A 116 8.20 3.44 3.82
N SER A 117 9.34 3.54 3.13
CA SER A 117 9.53 4.48 2.02
C SER A 117 8.73 4.06 0.78
N ALA A 118 7.99 4.98 0.17
CA ALA A 118 7.11 4.71 -0.96
C ALA A 118 7.84 4.43 -2.30
N HIS A 119 9.01 5.05 -2.49
CA HIS A 119 9.70 5.14 -3.79
C HIS A 119 11.03 4.38 -3.79
N ILE A 120 11.12 3.30 -3.01
CA ILE A 120 12.33 2.47 -2.93
C ILE A 120 11.97 1.03 -3.23
N ARG A 121 12.78 0.37 -4.06
CA ARG A 121 12.75 -1.07 -4.25
C ARG A 121 13.97 -1.65 -3.57
N VAL A 122 13.74 -2.53 -2.59
CA VAL A 122 14.83 -3.20 -1.88
C VAL A 122 15.35 -4.34 -2.75
N SER A 123 16.67 -4.44 -2.92
CA SER A 123 17.29 -5.55 -3.62
C SER A 123 17.22 -6.83 -2.78
N ALA A 124 16.66 -7.90 -3.32
CA ALA A 124 16.75 -9.22 -2.70
C ALA A 124 18.06 -9.91 -3.10
N ARG A 125 18.73 -10.53 -2.13
CA ARG A 125 19.87 -11.42 -2.35
C ARG A 125 19.49 -12.80 -1.83
N PHE A 126 19.74 -13.83 -2.61
CA PHE A 126 19.56 -15.21 -2.18
C PHE A 126 20.78 -15.62 -1.35
N ASP A 127 20.56 -15.98 -0.09
CA ASP A 127 21.59 -16.55 0.76
C ASP A 127 21.68 -18.05 0.48
N TYR A 128 22.76 -18.44 -0.19
CA TYR A 128 23.01 -19.83 -0.55
C TYR A 128 23.77 -20.59 0.53
N GLN A 129 24.23 -19.94 1.60
CA GLN A 129 25.01 -20.59 2.64
C GLN A 129 24.07 -21.13 3.74
N PRO A 130 23.82 -22.45 3.82
CA PRO A 130 23.12 -23.01 4.94
C PRO A 130 24.09 -23.12 6.13
N ASP A 131 23.82 -22.39 7.21
CA ASP A 131 24.55 -22.52 8.47
C ASP A 131 24.11 -23.78 9.25
N ILE A 132 24.31 -24.95 8.63
CA ILE A 132 24.07 -26.26 9.22
C ILE A 132 25.39 -26.91 9.59
N CYS A 133 25.45 -27.53 10.78
CA CYS A 133 26.64 -28.26 11.21
C CYS A 133 26.89 -29.45 10.28
N LYS A 134 28.02 -29.42 9.57
CA LYS A 134 28.45 -30.50 8.67
C LYS A 134 28.49 -31.89 9.34
N LYS A 135 28.69 -31.96 10.66
CA LYS A 135 28.76 -33.24 11.41
C LYS A 135 27.41 -33.89 11.69
N SER A 136 26.35 -33.11 11.93
CA SER A 136 25.01 -33.64 12.17
C SER A 136 24.25 -33.95 10.88
N SER A 137 24.64 -33.35 9.75
CA SER A 137 24.04 -33.62 8.44
C SER A 137 24.62 -34.83 7.71
N PHE A 138 25.85 -35.27 8.05
CA PHE A 138 26.52 -36.39 7.38
C PHE A 138 26.22 -37.78 7.99
N GLY A 139 25.47 -37.85 9.11
CA GLY A 139 25.18 -39.08 9.84
C GLY A 139 23.77 -39.66 9.69
N ILE A 140 22.93 -39.11 8.79
CA ILE A 140 21.54 -39.56 8.56
C ILE A 140 21.44 -40.34 7.22
N ARG A 141 22.44 -41.17 6.90
CA ARG A 141 22.35 -42.15 5.81
C ARG A 141 22.70 -43.53 6.31
#